data_AF-A0A7S4LP87-F1
#
_entry.id   AF-A0A7S4LP87-F1
#
_cell.length_a   1.000
_cell.length_b   1.000
_cell.length_c   1.000
_cell.angle_alpha   90.00
_cell.angle_beta   90.00
_cell.angle_gamma   90.00
#
_symmetry.space_group_name_H-M   'P 1'
#
loop_
_entity.id
_entity.type
_entity.pdbx_description
1 polymer ?
#
loop_
_entity_poly.entity_id
_entity_poly.type
_entity_poly.pdbx_seq_one_letter_code
_entity_poly.pdbx_strand_id
1 'polypeptide(L)'
;IVTLIATYHYFRIFNSWVAAFNVGLGVNGAYEVTVSGTPFNDAYRYVDWLLTVPLLLVELILVMKLPQKETVCLAWTLGIASAVMVALGYPGEIQDDLSVRWFWWACAMVPFVYVVGTLVVGLGAATAKQPEGVVDLVSA
;
A
#
# COMPACT_ATOMS: atom_id res chain seq x y z
N ILE A 1 0.57 -14.82 1.04
CA ILE A 1 1.69 -14.22 1.82
C ILE A 1 1.33 -12.80 2.24
N VAL A 2 0.88 -11.96 1.31
CA VAL A 2 0.41 -10.58 1.57
C VAL A 2 -0.52 -10.50 2.80
N THR A 3 -1.56 -11.35 2.85
CA THR A 3 -2.52 -11.35 3.96
C THR A 3 -1.93 -11.70 5.32
N LEU A 4 -0.87 -12.52 5.37
CA LEU A 4 -0.18 -12.86 6.62
C LEU A 4 0.63 -11.67 7.13
N ILE A 5 1.33 -10.98 6.24
CA ILE A 5 2.08 -9.76 6.56
C ILE A 5 1.11 -8.68 7.08
N ALA A 6 0.01 -8.46 6.36
CA ALA A 6 -1.02 -7.51 6.77
C ALA A 6 -1.64 -7.88 8.12
N THR A 7 -1.96 -9.16 8.35
CA THR A 7 -2.50 -9.62 9.65
C THR A 7 -1.58 -9.26 10.80
N TYR A 8 -0.27 -9.53 10.67
CA TYR A 8 0.71 -9.17 11.69
C TYR A 8 0.73 -7.66 11.96
N HIS A 9 0.84 -6.83 10.91
CA HIS A 9 0.91 -5.38 11.07
C HIS A 9 -0.39 -4.81 11.64
N TYR A 10 -1.55 -5.29 11.21
CA TYR A 10 -2.84 -4.85 11.76
C TYR A 10 -3.01 -5.23 13.24
N PHE A 11 -2.50 -6.38 13.67
CA PHE A 11 -2.46 -6.72 15.09
C PHE A 11 -1.56 -5.74 15.87
N ARG A 12 -0.40 -5.34 15.32
CA ARG A 12 0.48 -4.33 15.94
C ARG A 12 -0.17 -2.94 15.99
N ILE A 13 -0.85 -2.53 14.92
CA ILE A 13 -1.59 -1.26 14.85
C ILE A 13 -2.70 -1.25 15.89
N PHE A 14 -3.48 -2.33 16.02
CA PHE A 14 -4.53 -2.46 17.02
C PHE A 14 -3.97 -2.28 18.44
N ASN A 15 -2.88 -3.00 18.77
CA ASN A 15 -2.23 -2.87 20.08
C ASN A 15 -1.70 -1.45 20.31
N SER A 16 -1.11 -0.82 19.29
CA SER A 16 -0.61 0.56 19.39
C SER A 16 -1.75 1.56 19.63
N TRP A 17 -2.90 1.36 18.99
CA TRP A 17 -4.08 2.19 19.19
C TRP A 17 -4.65 2.06 20.61
N VAL A 18 -4.84 0.82 21.07
CA VAL A 18 -5.32 0.53 22.44
C VAL A 18 -4.38 1.10 23.50
N ALA A 19 -3.07 1.10 23.24
CA ALA A 19 -2.09 1.68 24.15
C ALA A 19 -2.04 3.23 24.11
N ALA A 20 -2.43 3.87 23.01
CA ALA A 20 -2.31 5.32 22.83
C ALA A 20 -3.47 6.12 23.46
N PHE A 21 -4.62 5.49 23.66
CA PHE A 21 -5.84 6.16 24.12
C PHE A 21 -6.45 5.44 25.32
N ASN A 22 -6.82 6.22 26.34
CA ASN A 22 -7.64 5.74 27.44
C ASN A 22 -9.10 6.12 27.19
N VAL A 23 -10.01 5.19 27.43
CA VAL A 23 -11.46 5.45 27.38
C VAL A 23 -12.01 5.27 28.78
N GLY A 24 -12.64 6.31 29.33
CA GLY A 24 -13.18 6.30 30.69
C GLY A 24 -14.42 7.17 30.82
N LEU A 25 -15.06 7.12 32.00
CA LEU A 25 -16.14 8.04 32.34
C LEU A 25 -15.53 9.36 32.84
N GLY A 26 -15.88 10.45 32.17
CA GLY A 26 -15.57 11.81 32.59
C GLY A 26 -16.37 12.25 33.80
N VAL A 27 -16.05 13.44 34.33
CA VAL A 27 -16.68 14.00 35.54
C VAL A 27 -18.20 14.16 35.39
N ASN A 28 -18.69 14.31 34.16
CA ASN A 28 -20.11 14.45 33.84
C ASN A 28 -20.83 13.11 33.60
N GLY A 29 -20.17 11.98 33.82
CA GLY A 29 -20.71 10.64 33.51
C GLY A 29 -20.76 10.29 32.01
N ALA A 30 -20.19 11.13 31.15
CA ALA A 30 -20.06 10.85 29.72
C ALA A 30 -18.76 10.10 29.41
N TYR A 31 -18.73 9.32 28.33
CA TYR A 31 -17.48 8.70 27.86
C TYR A 31 -16.52 9.78 27.34
N GLU A 32 -15.29 9.77 27.84
CA GLU A 32 -14.20 10.65 27.41
C GLU A 32 -13.00 9.81 26.94
N VAL A 33 -12.31 10.32 25.92
CA VAL A 33 -11.09 9.73 25.38
C VAL A 33 -9.92 10.67 25.70
N THR A 34 -8.90 10.14 26.36
CA THR A 34 -7.67 10.90 26.69
C THR A 34 -6.44 10.22 26.12
N VAL A 35 -5.40 11.01 25.85
CA VAL A 35 -4.11 10.50 25.35
C VAL A 35 -3.36 9.87 26.52
N SER A 36 -2.82 8.65 26.35
CA SER A 36 -2.11 7.93 27.40
C SER A 36 -0.66 8.40 27.63
N GLY A 37 -0.11 9.16 26.68
CA GLY A 37 1.31 9.52 26.60
C GLY A 37 2.15 8.56 25.77
N THR A 38 1.62 7.38 25.41
CA THR A 38 2.25 6.50 24.41
C THR A 38 1.78 6.91 23.01
N PRO A 39 2.67 7.23 22.06
CA PRO A 39 2.26 7.63 20.72
C PRO A 39 1.67 6.45 19.94
N PHE A 40 0.67 6.75 19.11
CA PHE A 40 0.22 5.83 18.08
C PHE A 40 1.28 5.72 16.99
N ASN A 41 1.63 4.50 16.59
CA ASN A 41 2.73 4.26 15.65
C ASN A 41 2.22 3.96 14.24
N ASP A 42 2.22 4.97 13.39
CA ASP A 42 1.81 4.88 11.98
C ASP A 42 2.81 4.12 11.09
N ALA A 43 4.06 3.93 11.55
CA ALA A 43 5.10 3.27 10.75
C ALA A 43 4.77 1.80 10.45
N TYR A 44 3.99 1.12 11.30
CA TYR A 44 3.56 -0.26 11.03
C TYR A 44 2.83 -0.38 9.69
N ARG A 45 2.04 0.63 9.30
CA ARG A 45 1.32 0.63 8.04
C ARG A 45 2.25 0.87 6.85
N TYR A 46 3.22 1.77 6.98
CA TYR A 46 4.19 2.02 5.91
C TYR A 46 5.11 0.81 5.66
N VAL A 47 5.51 0.11 6.72
CA VAL A 47 6.27 -1.15 6.59
C VAL A 47 5.41 -2.22 5.92
N ASP A 48 4.14 -2.34 6.30
CA ASP A 48 3.20 -3.25 5.65
C ASP A 48 3.09 -2.96 4.14
N TRP A 49 2.88 -1.69 3.76
CA TRP A 49 2.80 -1.29 2.35
C TRP A 49 4.09 -1.56 1.57
N LEU A 50 5.25 -1.26 2.16
CA LEU A 50 6.53 -1.48 1.51
C LEU A 50 6.74 -2.96 1.15
N LEU A 51 6.22 -3.86 1.97
CA LEU A 51 6.29 -5.30 1.76
C LEU A 51 5.17 -5.82 0.85
N THR A 52 3.95 -5.33 1.03
CA THR A 52 2.75 -5.90 0.38
C THR A 52 2.48 -5.34 -1.00
N VAL A 53 2.71 -4.04 -1.25
CA VAL A 53 2.42 -3.42 -2.56
C VAL A 53 3.25 -4.07 -3.68
N PRO A 54 4.57 -4.30 -3.53
CA PRO A 54 5.34 -5.00 -4.56
C PRO A 54 4.83 -6.43 -4.80
N LEU A 55 4.46 -7.15 -3.73
CA LEU A 55 3.96 -8.52 -3.82
C LEU A 55 2.61 -8.58 -4.54
N LEU A 56 1.70 -7.65 -4.26
CA LEU A 56 0.40 -7.56 -4.94
C LEU A 56 0.57 -7.37 -6.45
N LEU A 57 1.52 -6.52 -6.86
CA LEU A 57 1.81 -6.32 -8.28
C LEU A 57 2.42 -7.57 -8.92
N VAL A 58 3.35 -8.24 -8.23
CA VAL A 58 3.96 -9.48 -8.73
C VAL A 58 2.89 -10.58 -8.86
N GLU A 59 2.00 -10.74 -7.87
CA GLU A 59 0.89 -11.71 -7.91
C GLU A 59 -0.02 -11.47 -9.12
N LEU A 60 -0.35 -10.22 -9.44
CA LEU A 60 -1.11 -9.87 -10.64
C LEU A 60 -0.36 -10.24 -11.93
N ILE A 61 0.91 -9.88 -12.05
CA ILE A 61 1.72 -10.16 -13.26
C ILE A 61 1.85 -11.66 -13.50
N LEU A 62 1.97 -12.47 -12.45
CA LEU A 62 2.08 -13.93 -12.55
C LEU A 62 0.82 -14.58 -13.13
N VAL A 63 -0.35 -13.94 -13.04
CA VAL A 63 -1.61 -14.47 -13.61
C VAL A 63 -1.93 -13.93 -15.01
N MET A 64 -1.16 -12.98 -15.53
CA MET A 64 -1.38 -12.34 -16.84
C MET A 64 -0.98 -13.20 -18.06
N LYS A 65 -0.49 -14.44 -17.86
CA LYS A 65 -0.09 -15.38 -18.93
C LYS A 65 0.90 -14.78 -19.96
N LEU A 66 1.82 -13.93 -19.50
CA LEU A 66 2.86 -13.35 -20.33
C LEU A 66 4.00 -14.36 -20.59
N PRO A 67 4.78 -14.20 -21.68
CA PRO A 67 6.01 -14.95 -21.87
C PRO A 67 6.94 -14.81 -20.66
N GLN A 68 7.62 -15.90 -20.26
CA GLN A 68 8.44 -15.94 -19.03
C GLN A 68 9.40 -14.75 -18.88
N LYS A 69 10.08 -14.36 -19.96
CA LYS A 69 11.02 -13.23 -19.96
C LYS A 69 10.32 -11.91 -19.64
N GLU A 70 9.13 -11.70 -20.18
CA GLU A 70 8.33 -10.49 -19.95
C GLU A 70 7.77 -10.47 -18.52
N THR A 71 7.24 -11.60 -18.04
CA THR A 71 6.78 -11.77 -16.66
C THR A 71 7.86 -11.39 -15.65
N VAL A 72 9.08 -11.92 -15.80
CA VAL A 72 10.18 -11.65 -14.88
C VAL A 72 10.61 -10.18 -14.94
N CYS A 73 10.73 -9.63 -16.15
CA CYS A 73 11.10 -8.23 -16.35
C CYS A 73 10.08 -7.28 -15.69
N LEU A 74 8.79 -7.52 -15.95
CA LEU A 74 7.70 -6.68 -15.45
C LEU A 74 7.56 -6.80 -13.94
N ALA A 75 7.68 -8.02 -13.38
CA ALA A 75 7.64 -8.28 -11.95
C ALA A 75 8.73 -7.50 -11.19
N TRP A 76 9.97 -7.52 -11.69
CA TRP A 76 11.07 -6.75 -11.09
C TRP A 76 10.86 -5.25 -11.26
N THR A 77 10.47 -4.80 -12.44
CA THR A 77 10.35 -3.37 -12.74
C THR A 77 9.22 -2.73 -11.94
N LEU A 78 8.03 -3.34 -11.92
CA LEU A 78 6.88 -2.84 -11.15
C LEU A 78 7.03 -3.09 -9.65
N GLY A 79 7.66 -4.20 -9.24
CA GLY A 79 7.99 -4.46 -7.84
C GLY A 79 8.92 -3.41 -7.26
N ILE A 80 10.00 -3.06 -7.96
CA ILE A 80 10.94 -2.01 -7.52
C ILE A 80 10.28 -0.63 -7.59
N ALA A 81 9.58 -0.31 -8.69
CA ALA A 81 8.92 1.00 -8.83
C ALA A 81 7.90 1.25 -7.71
N SER A 82 7.11 0.24 -7.33
CA SER A 82 6.16 0.35 -6.23
C SER A 82 6.83 0.40 -4.85
N ALA A 83 7.94 -0.31 -4.64
CA ALA A 83 8.72 -0.17 -3.41
C ALA A 83 9.29 1.25 -3.26
N VAL A 84 9.83 1.82 -4.33
CA VAL A 84 10.31 3.21 -4.38
C VAL A 84 9.18 4.20 -4.14
N MET A 85 8.01 3.98 -4.73
CA MET A 85 6.81 4.80 -4.51
C MET A 85 6.44 4.88 -3.03
N VAL A 86 6.37 3.74 -2.33
CA VAL A 86 6.05 3.71 -0.89
C VAL A 86 7.17 4.34 -0.07
N ALA A 87 8.43 4.05 -0.41
CA ALA A 87 9.59 4.61 0.28
C ALA A 87 9.67 6.14 0.18
N LEU A 88 9.29 6.73 -0.96
CA LEU A 88 9.21 8.19 -1.14
C LEU A 88 8.05 8.82 -0.36
N GLY A 89 6.96 8.09 -0.13
CA GLY A 89 5.83 8.57 0.66
C GLY A 89 6.15 8.72 2.15
N TYR A 90 6.97 7.82 2.71
CA TYR A 90 7.23 7.80 4.16
C TYR A 90 7.87 9.08 4.70
N PRO A 91 8.90 9.67 4.07
CA PRO A 91 9.42 10.96 4.48
C PRO A 91 8.38 12.08 4.50
N GLY A 92 7.33 12.02 3.67
CA GLY A 92 6.21 12.96 3.67
C GLY A 92 5.18 12.69 4.78
N GLU A 93 4.98 11.43 5.17
CA GLU A 93 4.06 11.07 6.27
C GLU A 93 4.47 11.70 7.60
N ILE A 94 5.77 11.68 7.88
CA ILE A 94 6.33 12.09 9.18
C ILE A 94 6.56 13.61 9.30
N GLN A 95 6.08 14.41 8.35
CA GLN A 95 6.29 15.86 8.34
C GLN A 95 5.08 16.60 8.87
N ASP A 96 5.34 17.59 9.71
CA ASP A 96 4.34 18.57 10.15
C ASP A 96 4.16 19.70 9.10
N ASP A 97 5.21 20.00 8.32
CA ASP A 97 5.20 21.07 7.33
C ASP A 97 4.47 20.65 6.04
N LEU A 98 3.37 21.36 5.73
CA LEU A 98 2.53 21.07 4.57
C LEU A 98 3.29 21.16 3.22
N SER A 99 4.23 22.08 3.07
CA SER A 99 4.99 22.23 1.82
C SER A 99 5.93 21.04 1.59
N VAL A 100 6.57 20.55 2.65
CA VAL A 100 7.45 19.37 2.59
C VAL A 100 6.62 18.11 2.33
N ARG A 101 5.42 18.00 2.91
CA ARG A 101 4.47 16.91 2.60
C ARG A 101 4.11 16.87 1.12
N TRP A 102 3.74 18.01 0.53
CA TRP A 102 3.40 18.10 -0.89
C TRP A 102 4.57 17.79 -1.81
N PHE A 103 5.79 18.16 -1.42
CA PHE A 103 6.99 17.81 -2.16
C PHE A 103 7.19 16.29 -2.25
N TRP A 104 7.18 15.59 -1.11
CA TRP A 104 7.34 14.12 -1.09
C TRP A 104 6.17 13.40 -1.76
N TRP A 105 4.95 13.90 -1.60
CA TRP A 105 3.80 13.41 -2.35
C TRP A 105 4.04 13.50 -3.87
N ALA A 106 4.50 14.65 -4.37
CA ALA A 106 4.79 14.82 -5.79
C ALA A 106 5.90 13.87 -6.27
N CYS A 107 6.93 13.65 -5.45
CA CYS A 107 7.97 12.66 -5.74
C CYS A 107 7.40 11.23 -5.82
N ALA A 108 6.54 10.83 -4.89
CA ALA A 108 5.90 9.50 -4.88
C ALA A 108 4.91 9.32 -6.03
N MET A 109 4.31 10.40 -6.55
CA MET A 109 3.41 10.36 -7.70
C MET A 109 4.12 9.95 -8.99
N VAL A 110 5.41 10.22 -9.15
CA VAL A 110 6.18 9.85 -10.35
C VAL A 110 6.19 8.32 -10.57
N PRO A 111 6.69 7.50 -9.62
CA PRO A 111 6.63 6.05 -9.77
C PRO A 111 5.20 5.51 -9.71
N PHE A 112 4.27 6.15 -9.00
CA PHE A 112 2.86 5.75 -9.00
C PHE A 112 2.24 5.83 -10.40
N VAL A 113 2.40 6.96 -11.10
CA VAL A 113 1.88 7.13 -12.46
C VAL A 113 2.55 6.14 -13.42
N TYR A 114 3.85 5.87 -13.25
CA TYR A 114 4.54 4.85 -14.03
C TYR A 114 3.94 3.45 -13.81
N VAL A 115 3.71 3.05 -12.55
CA VAL A 115 3.09 1.76 -12.22
C VAL A 115 1.69 1.66 -12.81
N VAL A 116 0.83 2.65 -12.57
CA VAL A 116 -0.54 2.66 -13.08
C VAL A 116 -0.57 2.66 -14.60
N GLY A 117 0.23 3.51 -15.25
CA GLY A 117 0.29 3.56 -16.72
C GLY A 117 0.74 2.24 -17.33
N THR A 118 1.75 1.60 -16.74
CA THR A 118 2.24 0.29 -17.19
C THR A 118 1.20 -0.80 -16.99
N LEU A 119 0.49 -0.79 -15.86
CA LEU A 119 -0.60 -1.73 -15.59
C LEU A 119 -1.76 -1.54 -16.57
N VAL A 120 -2.22 -0.31 -16.81
CA VAL A 120 -3.34 -0.05 -17.75
C VAL A 120 -3.00 -0.55 -19.16
N VAL A 121 -1.80 -0.26 -19.66
CA VAL A 121 -1.36 -0.74 -20.99
C VAL A 121 -1.15 -2.26 -20.99
N GLY A 122 -0.51 -2.80 -19.96
CA GLY A 122 -0.22 -4.24 -19.84
C GLY A 122 -1.48 -5.09 -19.67
N LEU A 123 -2.45 -4.64 -18.87
CA LEU A 123 -3.74 -5.31 -18.71
C LEU A 123 -4.53 -5.30 -20.02
N GLY A 124 -4.54 -4.21 -20.79
CA GLY A 124 -5.22 -4.18 -22.09
C GLY A 124 -4.73 -5.28 -23.04
N ALA A 125 -3.41 -5.50 -23.11
CA ALA A 125 -2.82 -6.54 -23.94
C ALA A 125 -3.04 -7.96 -23.40
N ALA A 126 -3.11 -8.13 -22.07
CA ALA A 126 -3.35 -9.43 -21.43
C ALA A 126 -4.83 -9.84 -21.48
N THR A 127 -5.75 -8.90 -21.25
CA THR A 127 -7.21 -9.11 -21.31
C THR A 127 -7.64 -9.55 -22.71
N ALA A 128 -7.06 -8.99 -23.76
CA ALA A 128 -7.30 -9.41 -25.15
C ALA A 128 -6.90 -10.87 -25.45
N LYS A 129 -6.11 -11.52 -24.58
CA LYS A 129 -5.66 -12.92 -24.73
C LYS A 129 -6.38 -13.89 -23.79
N GLN A 130 -7.33 -13.42 -22.96
CA GLN A 130 -8.03 -14.28 -22.02
C GLN A 130 -9.21 -15.03 -22.69
N PRO A 131 -9.54 -16.25 -22.21
CA PRO A 131 -10.75 -16.97 -22.66
C PRO A 131 -12.02 -16.18 -22.32
N GLU A 132 -13.06 -16.30 -23.15
CA GLU A 132 -14.31 -15.52 -23.05
C GLU A 132 -14.92 -15.48 -21.63
N GLY A 133 -14.85 -16.57 -20.86
CA GLY A 133 -15.40 -16.64 -19.50
C GLY A 133 -14.60 -15.92 -18.40
N VAL A 134 -13.41 -15.37 -18.71
CA VAL A 134 -12.53 -14.67 -17.74
C VAL A 134 -12.41 -13.18 -18.08
N VAL A 135 -12.73 -12.78 -19.31
CA VAL A 135 -12.58 -11.39 -19.78
C VAL A 135 -13.32 -10.42 -18.87
N ASP A 136 -14.55 -10.72 -18.44
CA ASP A 136 -15.38 -9.86 -17.59
C ASP A 136 -14.77 -9.62 -16.18
N LEU A 137 -13.87 -10.48 -15.70
CA LEU A 137 -13.21 -10.32 -14.39
C LEU A 137 -11.97 -9.41 -14.46
N VAL A 138 -11.47 -9.11 -15.66
CA VAL A 138 -10.19 -8.39 -15.90
C VAL A 138 -10.32 -7.25 -16.93
N SER A 139 -11.51 -7.02 -17.48
CA SER A 139 -11.82 -5.82 -18.25
C SER A 139 -12.33 -4.73 -17.29
N ALA A 140 -11.68 -3.57 -17.35
CA ALA A 140 -12.06 -2.37 -16.58
C ALA A 140 -13.15 -1.58 -17.31
#